data_AF-A0A3D3A9B9-F1
#
_entry.id   AF-A0A3D3A9B9-F1
#
_cell.length_a   1.000
_cell.length_b   1.000
_cell.length_c   1.000
_cell.angle_alpha   90.00
_cell.angle_beta   90.00
_cell.angle_gamma   90.00
#
_symmetry.space_group_name_H-M   'P 1'
#
loop_
_entity.id
_entity.type
_entity.pdbx_description
1 polymer ?
#
loop_
_entity_poly.entity_id
_entity_poly.type
_entity_poly.pdbx_seq_one_letter_code
_entity_poly.pdbx_strand_id
1 'polypeptide(L)'
;ALEAVVFATDWKAQAEQGGFYQAKALGLYEKAGLDVTLRGGGPGVNIPQLLGAGAIDFGMGSNSFIPLNMVRAGVPAKAVMAAFQKDPQVLITHPRDDISTLA
;
A
#
# COMPACT_ATOMS: atom_id res chain seq x y z
N ALA A 1 -15.02 -14.89 17.93
CA ALA A 1 -14.40 -15.26 16.64
C ALA A 1 -13.37 -14.19 16.30
N LEU A 2 -12.33 -14.52 15.53
CA LEU A 2 -11.40 -13.52 15.00
C LEU A 2 -12.11 -12.68 13.93
N GLU A 3 -11.79 -11.39 13.84
CA GLU A 3 -12.31 -10.50 12.79
C GLU A 3 -11.50 -10.68 11.51
N ALA A 4 -12.16 -11.04 10.42
CA ALA A 4 -11.52 -11.26 9.14
C ALA A 4 -11.12 -9.93 8.50
N VAL A 5 -9.87 -9.84 8.04
CA VAL A 5 -9.33 -8.64 7.40
C VAL A 5 -8.50 -9.03 6.19
N VAL A 6 -8.76 -8.43 5.04
CA VAL A 6 -7.95 -8.56 3.83
C VAL A 6 -7.12 -7.30 3.64
N PHE A 7 -5.81 -7.43 3.80
CA PHE A 7 -4.87 -6.34 3.60
C PHE A 7 -4.01 -6.57 2.36
N ALA A 8 -4.08 -5.64 1.40
CA ALA A 8 -3.30 -5.71 0.18
C ALA A 8 -2.06 -4.81 0.20
N THR A 9 -0.90 -5.38 -0.14
CA THR A 9 0.31 -4.60 -0.42
C THR A 9 0.22 -3.94 -1.79
N ASP A 10 0.97 -2.86 -2.00
CA ASP A 10 0.94 -2.08 -3.24
C ASP A 10 1.74 -2.73 -4.37
N TRP A 11 2.73 -3.55 -4.03
CA TRP A 11 3.56 -4.26 -4.99
C TRP A 11 3.79 -5.73 -4.58
N LYS A 12 4.66 -6.41 -5.33
CA LYS A 12 5.28 -7.67 -4.90
C LYS A 12 5.98 -7.44 -3.55
N ALA A 13 6.20 -8.53 -2.81
CA ALA A 13 6.88 -8.48 -1.51
C ALA A 13 8.21 -7.71 -1.59
N GLN A 14 8.32 -6.63 -0.83
CA GLN A 14 9.49 -5.76 -0.74
C GLN A 14 9.85 -5.49 0.74
N ALA A 15 11.05 -4.98 0.98
CA ALA A 15 11.61 -4.86 2.33
C ALA A 15 10.76 -3.99 3.27
N GLU A 16 10.20 -2.89 2.74
CA GLU A 16 9.34 -1.95 3.46
C GLU A 16 8.01 -2.56 3.91
N GLN A 17 7.58 -3.65 3.29
CA GLN A 17 6.37 -4.38 3.67
C GLN A 17 6.64 -5.43 4.76
N GLY A 18 7.90 -5.64 5.13
CA GLY A 18 8.34 -6.74 6.00
C GLY A 18 7.65 -6.76 7.37
N GLY A 19 7.32 -5.59 7.94
CA GLY A 19 6.62 -5.50 9.22
C GLY A 19 5.26 -6.20 9.23
N PHE A 20 4.53 -6.16 8.12
CA PHE A 20 3.21 -6.78 8.00
C PHE A 20 3.30 -8.31 7.91
N TYR A 21 4.27 -8.80 7.13
CA TYR A 21 4.56 -10.24 7.04
C TYR A 21 5.09 -10.78 8.38
N GLN A 22 5.95 -10.02 9.07
CA GLN A 22 6.47 -10.38 10.38
C GLN A 22 5.34 -10.45 11.43
N ALA A 23 4.39 -9.51 11.41
CA ALA A 23 3.24 -9.52 12.31
C ALA A 23 2.40 -10.80 12.15
N LYS A 24 2.20 -11.26 10.90
CA LYS A 24 1.57 -12.54 10.63
C LYS A 24 2.41 -13.72 11.14
N ALA A 25 3.70 -13.75 10.84
CA ALA A 25 4.59 -14.85 11.25
C ALA A 25 4.72 -15.00 12.78
N LEU A 26 4.63 -13.90 13.53
CA LEU A 26 4.69 -13.90 15.01
C LEU A 26 3.31 -14.07 15.69
N GLY A 27 2.26 -14.23 14.89
CA GLY A 27 0.87 -14.31 15.33
C GLY A 27 0.37 -13.06 16.06
N LEU A 28 0.88 -11.88 15.70
CA LEU A 28 0.46 -10.61 16.33
C LEU A 28 -0.96 -10.22 15.92
N TYR A 29 -1.39 -10.60 14.71
CA TYR A 29 -2.76 -10.39 14.27
C TYR A 29 -3.75 -11.22 15.08
N GLU A 30 -3.52 -12.53 15.29
CA GLU A 30 -4.45 -13.33 16.09
C GLU A 30 -4.47 -12.88 17.56
N LYS A 31 -3.32 -12.48 18.12
CA LYS A 31 -3.25 -11.87 19.46
C LYS A 31 -4.05 -10.58 19.57
N ALA A 32 -4.18 -9.83 18.48
CA ALA A 32 -5.02 -8.63 18.39
C ALA A 32 -6.48 -8.95 18.04
N GLY A 33 -6.86 -10.23 17.91
CA GLY A 33 -8.23 -10.64 17.56
C GLY A 33 -8.55 -10.62 16.07
N LEU A 34 -7.53 -10.54 15.20
CA LEU A 34 -7.69 -10.42 13.74
C LEU A 34 -7.24 -11.69 13.01
N ASP A 35 -8.01 -12.11 12.01
CA ASP A 35 -7.60 -13.10 10.99
C ASP A 35 -7.22 -12.36 9.71
N VAL A 36 -5.95 -12.00 9.58
CA VAL A 36 -5.45 -11.18 8.47
C VAL A 36 -5.00 -12.03 7.29
N THR A 37 -5.63 -11.83 6.14
CA THR A 37 -5.16 -12.30 4.84
C THR A 37 -4.34 -11.21 4.16
N LEU A 38 -3.03 -11.46 3.99
CA LEU A 38 -2.15 -10.60 3.20
C LEU A 38 -2.26 -10.95 1.72
N ARG A 39 -2.65 -9.99 0.89
CA ARG A 39 -2.75 -10.12 -0.56
C ARG A 39 -1.62 -9.34 -1.22
N GLY A 40 -0.81 -10.01 -2.04
CA GLY A 40 0.25 -9.34 -2.80
C GLY A 40 -0.31 -8.42 -3.90
N GLY A 41 0.29 -7.24 -4.04
CA GLY A 41 0.08 -6.35 -5.17
C GLY A 41 0.87 -6.76 -6.42
N GLY A 42 1.02 -5.82 -7.35
CA GLY A 42 1.80 -6.01 -8.58
C GLY A 42 1.28 -5.21 -9.78
N PRO A 43 1.92 -5.35 -10.95
CA PRO A 43 1.66 -4.51 -12.12
C PRO A 43 0.22 -4.57 -12.66
N GLY A 44 -0.52 -5.64 -12.36
CA GLY A 44 -1.92 -5.81 -12.75
C GLY A 44 -2.93 -5.56 -11.63
N VAL A 45 -2.49 -5.09 -10.46
CA VAL A 45 -3.35 -4.95 -9.28
C VAL A 45 -3.62 -3.47 -9.00
N ASN A 46 -4.89 -3.07 -9.09
CA ASN A 46 -5.32 -1.71 -8.79
C ASN A 46 -5.88 -1.65 -7.36
N ILE A 47 -5.04 -1.26 -6.40
CA ILE A 47 -5.41 -1.20 -4.97
C ILE A 47 -6.58 -0.24 -4.71
N PRO A 48 -6.60 1.00 -5.24
CA PRO A 48 -7.74 1.90 -5.05
C PRO A 48 -9.08 1.32 -5.53
N GLN A 49 -9.08 0.65 -6.68
CA GLN A 49 -10.29 0.03 -7.22
C GLN A 49 -10.76 -1.15 -6.36
N LEU A 50 -9.83 -1.98 -5.86
CA LEU A 50 -10.16 -3.08 -4.96
C LEU A 50 -10.75 -2.56 -3.64
N LEU A 51 -10.18 -1.48 -3.07
CA LEU A 51 -10.68 -0.87 -1.84
C LEU A 51 -12.06 -0.25 -2.05
N GLY A 52 -12.25 0.49 -3.15
CA GLY A 52 -13.54 1.10 -3.48
C GLY A 52 -14.64 0.08 -3.79
N ALA A 53 -14.29 -1.10 -4.28
CA ALA A 53 -15.21 -2.21 -4.51
C ALA A 53 -15.49 -3.06 -3.26
N GLY A 54 -14.81 -2.80 -2.13
CA GLY A 54 -14.93 -3.61 -0.91
C GLY A 54 -14.32 -5.01 -1.02
N ALA A 55 -13.44 -5.24 -2.00
CA ALA A 55 -12.77 -6.53 -2.18
C ALA A 55 -11.56 -6.72 -1.23
N ILE A 56 -11.14 -5.64 -0.57
CA ILE A 56 -10.09 -5.58 0.46
C ILE A 56 -10.51 -4.57 1.52
N ASP A 57 -10.04 -4.73 2.75
CA ASP A 57 -10.34 -3.83 3.87
C ASP A 57 -9.27 -2.75 4.05
N PHE A 58 -8.02 -3.11 3.76
CA PHE A 58 -6.87 -2.20 3.78
C PHE A 58 -6.04 -2.36 2.50
N GLY A 59 -5.45 -1.26 2.06
CA GLY A 59 -4.56 -1.24 0.91
C GLY A 59 -3.40 -0.27 1.12
N MET A 60 -2.19 -0.69 0.79
CA MET A 60 -1.05 0.22 0.68
C MET A 60 -1.13 1.04 -0.60
N GLY A 61 -0.72 2.31 -0.54
CA GLY A 61 -0.50 3.14 -1.71
C GLY A 61 0.99 3.43 -1.89
N SER A 62 1.49 3.36 -3.12
CA SER A 62 2.90 3.59 -3.47
C SER A 62 3.36 5.05 -3.39
N ASN A 63 2.43 5.99 -3.19
CA ASN A 63 2.70 7.43 -3.04
C ASN A 63 1.49 8.16 -2.42
N SER A 64 1.68 9.44 -2.11
CA SER A 64 0.64 10.27 -1.49
C SER A 64 -0.47 10.70 -2.47
N PHE A 65 -0.25 10.63 -3.79
CA PHE A 65 -1.27 10.99 -4.78
C PHE A 65 -2.43 9.99 -4.83
N ILE A 66 -2.20 8.73 -4.48
CA ILE A 66 -3.25 7.70 -4.45
C ILE A 66 -4.42 8.10 -3.53
N PRO A 67 -4.22 8.32 -2.21
CA PRO A 67 -5.32 8.72 -1.34
C PRO A 67 -5.95 10.06 -1.75
N LEU A 68 -5.16 11.01 -2.27
CA LEU A 68 -5.70 12.28 -2.78
C LEU A 68 -6.62 12.09 -4.00
N ASN A 69 -6.24 11.22 -4.93
CA ASN A 69 -7.06 10.88 -6.10
C ASN A 69 -8.33 10.11 -5.70
N MET A 70 -8.26 9.24 -4.69
CA MET A 70 -9.42 8.54 -4.14
C MET A 70 -10.45 9.51 -3.54
N VAL A 71 -9.98 10.51 -2.76
CA VAL A 71 -10.84 11.57 -2.24
C VAL A 71 -11.49 12.37 -3.38
N ARG A 72 -10.70 12.77 -4.39
CA ARG A 72 -11.22 13.48 -5.57
C ARG A 72 -12.29 12.66 -6.30
N ALA A 73 -12.12 11.35 -6.39
CA ALA A 73 -13.05 10.43 -7.04
C ALA A 73 -14.25 10.03 -6.17
N GLY A 74 -14.36 10.54 -4.93
CA GLY A 74 -15.47 10.23 -4.03
C GLY A 74 -15.45 8.80 -3.48
N VAL A 75 -14.29 8.12 -3.53
CA VAL A 75 -14.15 6.78 -2.93
C VAL A 75 -14.20 6.92 -1.41
N PRO A 76 -15.06 6.17 -0.70
CA PRO A 76 -15.24 6.29 0.76
C PRO A 76 -14.10 5.61 1.53
N ALA A 77 -12.86 6.05 1.30
CA ALA A 77 -11.65 5.53 1.93
C ALA A 77 -10.97 6.60 2.80
N LYS A 78 -10.18 6.16 3.78
CA LYS A 78 -9.43 7.04 4.68
C LYS A 78 -7.99 6.56 4.81
N ALA A 79 -7.03 7.48 4.71
CA ALA A 79 -5.65 7.19 5.05
C ALA A 79 -5.50 7.07 6.58
N VAL A 80 -4.98 5.94 7.06
CA VAL A 80 -4.84 5.63 8.51
C VAL A 80 -3.39 5.52 8.98
N MET A 81 -2.44 5.49 8.06
CA MET A 81 -1.01 5.32 8.36
C MET A 81 -0.15 5.92 7.24
N ALA A 82 0.99 6.50 7.61
CA ALA A 82 2.07 6.86 6.70
C ALA A 82 3.31 6.01 7.03
N ALA A 83 3.61 5.01 6.19
CA ALA A 83 4.76 4.12 6.39
C ALA A 83 6.10 4.86 6.20
N PHE A 84 6.12 5.85 5.31
CA PHE A 84 7.23 6.77 5.11
C PHE A 84 6.81 8.20 5.45
N GLN A 85 7.74 8.98 5.99
CA GLN A 85 7.53 10.41 6.28
C GLN A 85 7.80 11.31 5.07
N LYS A 86 8.39 10.76 4.00
CA LYS A 86 8.65 11.43 2.72
C LYS A 86 8.19 10.52 1.59
N ASP A 87 7.81 11.10 0.46
CA ASP A 87 7.41 10.32 -0.70
C ASP A 87 8.64 9.58 -1.28
N PRO A 88 8.58 8.24 -1.43
CA PRO A 88 9.70 7.47 -1.98
C PRO A 88 9.82 7.57 -3.50
N GLN A 89 8.88 8.24 -4.19
CA GLN A 89 8.91 8.40 -5.64
C GLN A 89 10.01 9.39 -6.08
N VAL A 90 10.76 8.98 -7.08
CA VAL A 90 11.86 9.76 -7.67
C VAL A 90 11.86 9.61 -9.19
N LEU A 91 12.42 10.61 -9.87
CA LEU A 91 12.77 10.49 -11.28
C LEU A 91 14.19 9.94 -11.37
N ILE A 92 14.35 8.78 -12.03
CA ILE A 92 15.63 8.10 -12.18
C ILE A 92 15.92 7.96 -13.67
N THR A 93 17.18 8.19 -14.04
CA THR A 93 17.68 7.99 -15.41
C THR A 93 19.03 7.30 -15.36
N HIS A 94 19.45 6.70 -16.49
CA HIS A 94 20.85 6.35 -16.66
C HIS A 94 21.71 7.62 -16.73
N PRO A 95 23.04 7.53 -16.47
CA PRO A 95 23.94 8.66 -16.65
C PRO A 95 23.77 9.31 -18.02
N ARG A 96 23.44 10.61 -18.02
CA ARG A 96 23.05 11.40 -19.19
C ARG A 96 23.45 12.85 -18.96
N ASP A 97 24.28 13.40 -19.83
CA ASP A 97 24.75 14.80 -19.74
C ASP A 97 23.67 15.81 -20.15
N ASP A 98 22.64 15.35 -20.86
CA ASP A 98 21.55 16.18 -21.37
C ASP A 98 20.40 16.37 -20.36
N ILE A 99 20.41 15.63 -19.24
CA ILE A 99 19.40 15.74 -18.17
C ILE A 99 20.03 16.41 -16.95
N SER A 100 19.86 17.72 -16.81
CA SER A 100 20.46 18.52 -15.73
C SER A 100 19.47 19.30 -14.86
N THR A 101 18.20 19.42 -15.28
CA THR A 101 17.16 20.12 -14.52
C THR A 101 15.83 19.36 -14.57
N LEU A 102 15.02 19.55 -13.52
CA LEU A 102 13.57 19.33 -13.61
C LEU A 102 12.99 20.52 -14.40
N ALA A 103 12.11 20.25 -15.36
CA ALA A 103 11.50 21.29 -16.20
C ALA A 103 10.74 22.34 -15.37
#